data_AF-C6Q1K6-F1
#
_entry.id   AF-C6Q1K6-F1
#
_cell.length_a   1.000
_cell.length_b   1.000
_cell.length_c   1.000
_cell.angle_alpha   90.00
_cell.angle_beta   90.00
_cell.angle_gamma   90.00
#
_symmetry.space_group_name_H-M   'P 1'
#
loop_
_entity.id
_entity.type
_entity.pdbx_description
1 polymer ?
#
loop_
_entity_poly.entity_id
_entity_poly.type
_entity_poly.pdbx_seq_one_letter_code
_entity_poly.pdbx_strand_id
1 'polypeptide(L)'
;MQKEFSLSNGKAMVNFTAKYCNTPEKLLGSKGFKTVLEAYMSKIKNKESNIYKYIKGSINSNDVKEISKEITNILKLLMVLDADEIKKFSEKYDKFLGDKDKFISFIEGLYGFWRKIERYTIVQNNKVGEGLQSVSFIDANNEFSKLILNTYRKVEENVIGEKPKVYRQLPAGGNAGLILNDIKWPYPSGYECLNKIPFIESIIVDPPFITYPKKNKRDGMFTECHENPLKNCSINVDHLVFVILQK
;
A
#
# COMPACT_ATOMS: atom_id res chain seq x y z
N MET A 1 -2.38 16.35 10.09
CA MET A 1 -1.08 15.81 9.59
C MET A 1 -1.43 14.76 8.56
N GLN A 2 -1.00 14.90 7.30
CA GLN A 2 -1.46 14.01 6.23
C GLN A 2 -1.08 12.55 6.50
N LYS A 3 -2.01 11.62 6.20
CA LYS A 3 -1.82 10.18 6.46
C LYS A 3 -0.72 9.62 5.57
N GLU A 4 0.26 8.91 6.16
CA GLU A 4 1.33 8.22 5.40
C GLU A 4 0.80 7.10 4.50
N PHE A 5 -0.27 6.45 4.94
CA PHE A 5 -0.88 5.33 4.25
C PHE A 5 -2.36 5.21 4.60
N SER A 6 -3.17 4.79 3.64
CA SER A 6 -4.54 4.35 3.88
C SER A 6 -4.89 3.13 3.04
N LEU A 7 -5.73 2.24 3.59
CA LEU A 7 -6.28 1.08 2.87
C LEU A 7 -7.79 1.05 3.12
N SER A 8 -8.57 1.15 2.06
CA SER A 8 -10.04 1.11 2.14
C SER A 8 -10.64 0.60 0.84
N ASN A 9 -11.69 -0.24 0.91
CA ASN A 9 -12.41 -0.74 -0.28
C ASN A 9 -11.51 -1.34 -1.38
N GLY A 10 -10.45 -2.04 -1.00
CA GLY A 10 -9.49 -2.61 -1.95
C GLY A 10 -8.55 -1.59 -2.61
N LYS A 11 -8.50 -0.36 -2.10
CA LYS A 11 -7.63 0.73 -2.57
C LYS A 11 -6.62 1.09 -1.50
N ALA A 12 -5.34 1.01 -1.83
CA ALA A 12 -4.24 1.51 -1.03
C ALA A 12 -3.82 2.89 -1.54
N MET A 13 -3.65 3.85 -0.65
CA MET A 13 -3.02 5.14 -0.95
C MET A 13 -1.70 5.21 -0.19
N VAL A 14 -0.61 5.40 -0.91
CA VAL A 14 0.76 5.42 -0.39
C VAL A 14 1.32 6.83 -0.59
N ASN A 15 1.53 7.57 0.50
CA ASN A 15 1.99 8.95 0.43
C ASN A 15 3.52 9.01 0.56
N PHE A 16 4.21 9.17 -0.57
CA PHE A 16 5.66 9.26 -0.63
C PHE A 16 6.20 10.55 0.00
N THR A 17 5.44 11.65 -0.04
CA THR A 17 5.81 12.90 0.63
C THR A 17 5.81 12.75 2.14
N ALA A 18 4.84 12.02 2.70
CA ALA A 18 4.77 11.77 4.14
C ALA A 18 5.82 10.76 4.60
N LYS A 19 6.00 9.66 3.86
CA LYS A 19 7.01 8.63 4.17
C LYS A 19 7.36 7.79 2.95
N TYR A 20 8.59 7.96 2.45
CA TYR A 20 9.14 7.12 1.40
C TYR A 20 9.97 5.96 1.97
N CYS A 21 9.63 4.72 1.62
CA CYS A 21 10.37 3.53 2.00
C CYS A 21 11.34 3.15 0.88
N ASN A 22 12.65 3.21 1.17
CA ASN A 22 13.71 2.88 0.22
C ASN A 22 14.57 1.67 0.65
N THR A 23 14.29 1.06 1.81
CA THR A 23 14.96 -0.16 2.28
C THR A 23 13.94 -1.15 2.85
N PRO A 24 14.25 -2.47 2.86
CA PRO A 24 13.35 -3.48 3.39
C PRO A 24 12.97 -3.26 4.85
N GLU A 25 13.91 -2.75 5.66
CA GLU A 25 13.69 -2.46 7.09
C GLU A 25 12.66 -1.35 7.27
N LYS A 26 12.76 -0.28 6.47
CA LYS A 26 11.77 0.82 6.47
C LYS A 26 10.42 0.33 5.98
N LEU A 27 10.39 -0.53 4.95
CA LEU A 27 9.17 -1.11 4.41
C LEU A 27 8.46 -1.98 5.46
N LEU A 28 9.13 -2.98 6.01
CA LEU A 28 8.59 -3.89 7.03
C LEU A 28 8.25 -3.16 8.34
N GLY A 29 8.93 -2.04 8.64
CA GLY A 29 8.63 -1.17 9.77
C GLY A 29 7.56 -0.10 9.52
N SER A 30 7.00 -0.01 8.31
CA SER A 30 6.03 1.03 7.95
C SER A 30 4.61 0.73 8.47
N LYS A 31 3.80 1.77 8.70
CA LYS A 31 2.36 1.59 9.00
C LYS A 31 1.63 0.96 7.82
N GLY A 32 2.09 1.24 6.60
CA GLY A 32 1.56 0.68 5.37
C GLY A 32 1.66 -0.84 5.34
N PHE A 33 2.86 -1.38 5.55
CA PHE A 33 3.07 -2.82 5.62
C PHE A 33 2.21 -3.47 6.72
N LYS A 34 2.23 -2.88 7.93
CA LYS A 34 1.40 -3.37 9.05
C LYS A 34 -0.09 -3.42 8.69
N THR A 35 -0.62 -2.36 8.08
CA THR A 35 -2.04 -2.26 7.72
C THR A 35 -2.41 -3.29 6.64
N VAL A 36 -1.53 -3.51 5.65
CA VAL A 36 -1.72 -4.53 4.61
C VAL A 36 -1.69 -5.93 5.21
N LEU A 37 -0.74 -6.22 6.09
CA LEU A 37 -0.61 -7.50 6.77
C LEU A 37 -1.84 -7.79 7.64
N GLU A 38 -2.28 -6.84 8.47
CA GLU A 38 -3.48 -7.00 9.30
C GLU A 38 -4.75 -7.21 8.46
N ALA A 39 -4.89 -6.51 7.33
CA ALA A 39 -6.00 -6.70 6.40
C ALA A 39 -5.97 -8.08 5.73
N TYR A 40 -4.79 -8.56 5.32
CA TYR A 40 -4.62 -9.91 4.80
C TYR A 40 -4.93 -10.97 5.85
N MET A 41 -4.40 -10.82 7.07
CA MET A 41 -4.66 -11.71 8.20
C MET A 41 -6.15 -11.79 8.52
N SER A 42 -6.85 -10.65 8.54
CA SER A 42 -8.30 -10.61 8.74
C SER A 42 -9.05 -11.33 7.63
N LYS A 43 -8.61 -11.18 6.37
CA LYS A 43 -9.20 -11.87 5.22
C LYS A 43 -9.06 -13.39 5.30
N ILE A 44 -7.87 -13.90 5.66
CA ILE A 44 -7.65 -15.35 5.78
C ILE A 44 -8.30 -15.94 7.04
N LYS A 45 -8.41 -15.14 8.12
CA LYS A 45 -9.15 -15.48 9.34
C LYS A 45 -10.64 -15.69 9.05
N ASN A 46 -11.28 -14.74 8.35
CA ASN A 46 -12.70 -14.83 8.00
C ASN A 46 -13.03 -16.03 7.09
N LYS A 47 -12.05 -16.52 6.33
CA LYS A 47 -12.18 -17.71 5.49
C LYS A 47 -11.81 -19.01 6.20
N GLU A 48 -11.36 -18.93 7.45
CA GLU A 48 -10.78 -20.04 8.22
C GLU A 48 -9.77 -20.86 7.42
N SER A 49 -8.92 -20.19 6.65
CA SER A 49 -8.03 -20.89 5.73
C SER A 49 -7.04 -21.80 6.47
N ASN A 50 -6.59 -22.86 5.81
CA ASN A 50 -5.55 -23.75 6.36
C ASN A 50 -4.27 -22.96 6.71
N ILE A 51 -3.94 -21.94 5.93
CA ILE A 51 -2.83 -21.02 6.20
C ILE A 51 -3.07 -20.24 7.51
N TYR A 52 -4.28 -19.74 7.75
CA TYR A 52 -4.59 -19.05 9.00
C TYR A 52 -4.47 -19.98 10.21
N LYS A 53 -5.00 -21.21 10.11
CA LYS A 53 -4.90 -22.23 11.16
C LYS A 53 -3.45 -22.57 11.47
N TYR A 54 -2.61 -22.69 10.44
CA TYR A 54 -1.17 -22.88 10.58
C TYR A 54 -0.51 -21.72 11.34
N ILE A 55 -0.66 -20.48 10.86
CA ILE A 55 -0.05 -19.29 11.48
C ILE A 55 -0.49 -19.11 12.95
N LYS A 56 -1.78 -19.29 13.22
CA LYS A 56 -2.35 -19.26 14.57
C LYS A 56 -1.75 -20.34 15.47
N GLY A 57 -1.63 -21.57 14.97
CA GLY A 57 -1.05 -22.69 15.71
C GLY A 57 0.44 -22.50 16.02
N SER A 58 1.16 -21.77 15.19
CA SER A 58 2.58 -21.47 15.42
C SER A 58 2.82 -20.36 16.45
N ILE A 59 1.93 -19.38 16.55
CA ILE A 59 2.07 -18.22 17.49
C ILE A 59 1.28 -18.42 18.79
N ASN A 60 0.31 -19.36 18.83
CA ASN A 60 -0.60 -19.58 19.96
C ASN A 60 -1.42 -18.34 20.37
N SER A 61 -1.65 -17.40 19.44
CA SER A 61 -2.49 -16.21 19.66
C SER A 61 -3.65 -16.17 18.67
N ASN A 62 -4.76 -15.56 19.10
CA ASN A 62 -5.93 -15.28 18.27
C ASN A 62 -6.02 -13.80 17.84
N ASP A 63 -5.18 -12.94 18.42
CA ASP A 63 -5.14 -11.52 18.12
C ASP A 63 -4.36 -11.28 16.82
N VAL A 64 -5.05 -10.70 15.83
CA VAL A 64 -4.47 -10.36 14.53
C VAL A 64 -3.31 -9.37 14.69
N LYS A 65 -3.36 -8.45 15.65
CA LYS A 65 -2.30 -7.46 15.85
C LYS A 65 -1.02 -8.09 16.41
N GLU A 66 -1.16 -8.97 17.40
CA GLU A 66 -0.04 -9.71 17.95
C GLU A 66 0.59 -10.64 16.90
N ILE A 67 -0.25 -11.41 16.19
CA ILE A 67 0.22 -12.26 15.09
C ILE A 67 0.97 -11.44 14.03
N SER A 68 0.41 -10.29 13.62
CA SER A 68 1.04 -9.42 12.62
C SER A 68 2.37 -8.84 13.10
N LYS A 69 2.51 -8.55 14.41
CA LYS A 69 3.78 -8.11 15.00
C LYS A 69 4.84 -9.20 14.93
N GLU A 70 4.49 -10.44 15.29
CA GLU A 70 5.40 -11.58 15.22
C GLU A 70 5.81 -11.93 13.79
N ILE A 71 4.86 -11.90 12.86
CA ILE A 71 5.16 -12.04 11.42
C ILE A 71 6.10 -10.93 10.95
N THR A 72 5.89 -9.69 11.40
CA THR A 72 6.79 -8.59 11.02
C THR A 72 8.21 -8.81 11.56
N ASN A 73 8.34 -9.32 12.78
CA ASN A 73 9.64 -9.61 13.39
C ASN A 73 10.37 -10.71 12.63
N ILE A 74 9.69 -11.82 12.33
CA ILE A 74 10.33 -12.93 11.62
C ILE A 74 10.72 -12.54 10.19
N LEU A 75 9.90 -11.73 9.50
CA LEU A 75 10.26 -11.20 8.19
C LEU A 75 11.51 -10.33 8.24
N LYS A 76 11.68 -9.52 9.29
CA LYS A 76 12.91 -8.73 9.48
C LYS A 76 14.12 -9.62 9.73
N LEU A 77 13.98 -10.68 10.52
CA LEU A 77 15.06 -11.66 10.71
C LEU A 77 15.41 -12.35 9.39
N LEU A 78 14.42 -12.76 8.62
CA LEU A 78 14.57 -13.36 7.29
C LEU A 78 15.14 -12.41 6.24
N MET A 79 15.29 -11.11 6.51
CA MET A 79 16.05 -10.24 5.62
C MET A 79 17.57 -10.45 5.74
N VAL A 80 18.02 -10.97 6.89
CA VAL A 80 19.44 -11.08 7.25
C VAL A 80 19.88 -12.54 7.37
N LEU A 81 19.06 -13.38 8.00
CA LEU A 81 19.36 -14.78 8.30
C LEU A 81 18.48 -15.73 7.48
N ASP A 82 18.94 -16.96 7.31
CA ASP A 82 18.11 -18.04 6.76
C ASP A 82 17.22 -18.69 7.83
N ALA A 83 16.23 -19.46 7.37
CA ALA A 83 15.27 -20.10 8.26
C ALA A 83 15.91 -21.11 9.23
N ASP A 84 16.98 -21.79 8.83
CA ASP A 84 17.60 -22.83 9.64
C ASP A 84 18.54 -22.22 10.70
N GLU A 85 19.14 -21.06 10.42
CA GLU A 85 19.79 -20.19 11.41
C GLU A 85 18.78 -19.66 12.43
N ILE A 86 17.65 -19.09 11.99
CA ILE A 86 16.64 -18.53 12.88
C ILE A 86 16.11 -19.57 13.87
N LYS A 87 15.88 -20.81 13.42
CA LYS A 87 15.47 -21.92 14.29
C LYS A 87 16.49 -22.24 15.38
N LYS A 88 17.79 -22.16 15.07
CA LYS A 88 18.87 -22.38 16.05
C LYS A 88 18.93 -21.29 17.12
N PHE A 89 18.62 -20.05 16.75
CA PHE A 89 18.63 -18.92 17.69
C PHE A 89 17.36 -18.80 18.53
N SER A 90 16.22 -19.30 18.04
CA SER A 90 14.95 -19.15 18.74
C SER A 90 13.97 -20.29 18.42
N GLU A 91 13.75 -21.16 19.41
CA GLU A 91 12.72 -22.22 19.37
C GLU A 91 11.31 -21.68 19.10
N LYS A 92 11.05 -20.41 19.45
CA LYS A 92 9.76 -19.74 19.21
C LYS A 92 9.35 -19.82 17.73
N TYR A 93 10.30 -19.69 16.81
CA TYR A 93 10.03 -19.67 15.38
C TYR A 93 10.11 -21.06 14.75
N ASP A 94 10.42 -22.11 15.51
CA ASP A 94 10.58 -23.46 14.96
C ASP A 94 9.27 -23.99 14.36
N LYS A 95 8.15 -23.84 15.08
CA LYS A 95 6.82 -24.18 14.53
C LYS A 95 6.42 -23.31 13.33
N PHE A 96 6.96 -22.10 13.26
CA PHE A 96 6.61 -21.11 12.25
C PHE A 96 7.42 -21.28 10.95
N LEU A 97 8.64 -21.83 11.04
CA LEU A 97 9.54 -22.10 9.91
C LEU A 97 9.76 -23.60 9.65
N GLY A 98 9.15 -24.47 10.46
CA GLY A 98 9.29 -25.92 10.36
C GLY A 98 8.62 -26.50 9.13
N ASP A 99 7.51 -25.90 8.69
CA ASP A 99 6.82 -26.25 7.44
C ASP A 99 7.07 -25.14 6.42
N LYS A 100 8.19 -25.27 5.69
CA LYS A 100 8.65 -24.29 4.69
C LYS A 100 7.55 -24.04 3.64
N ASP A 101 6.87 -25.08 3.17
CA ASP A 101 5.82 -24.96 2.14
C ASP A 101 4.61 -24.15 2.59
N LYS A 102 4.13 -24.37 3.82
CA LYS A 102 3.04 -23.57 4.38
C LYS A 102 3.45 -22.12 4.59
N PHE A 103 4.69 -21.88 5.03
CA PHE A 103 5.17 -20.51 5.21
C PHE A 103 5.35 -19.79 3.87
N ILE A 104 5.91 -20.44 2.85
CA ILE A 104 5.98 -19.89 1.49
C ILE A 104 4.58 -19.59 0.97
N SER A 105 3.63 -20.52 1.11
CA SER A 105 2.23 -20.30 0.72
C SER A 105 1.61 -19.07 1.40
N PHE A 106 1.97 -18.81 2.66
CA PHE A 106 1.55 -17.60 3.37
C PHE A 106 2.14 -16.33 2.73
N ILE A 107 3.44 -16.33 2.42
CA ILE A 107 4.17 -15.20 1.83
C ILE A 107 3.69 -14.91 0.40
N GLU A 108 3.50 -15.94 -0.43
CA GLU A 108 2.88 -15.83 -1.75
C GLU A 108 1.46 -15.26 -1.66
N GLY A 109 0.68 -15.71 -0.67
CA GLY A 109 -0.67 -15.23 -0.43
C GLY A 109 -0.73 -13.75 -0.01
N LEU A 110 0.21 -13.31 0.83
CA LEU A 110 0.34 -11.90 1.24
C LEU A 110 0.73 -11.03 0.05
N TYR A 111 1.75 -11.44 -0.72
CA TYR A 111 2.16 -10.72 -1.92
C TYR A 111 1.04 -10.70 -2.97
N GLY A 112 0.32 -11.82 -3.13
CA GLY A 112 -0.87 -11.91 -3.98
C GLY A 112 -2.01 -11.01 -3.52
N PHE A 113 -2.20 -10.82 -2.21
CA PHE A 113 -3.16 -9.86 -1.67
C PHE A 113 -2.77 -8.42 -2.02
N TRP A 114 -1.50 -8.05 -1.81
CA TRP A 114 -0.99 -6.72 -2.17
C TRP A 114 -1.12 -6.41 -3.67
N ARG A 115 -0.95 -7.40 -4.54
CA ARG A 115 -1.12 -7.20 -5.99
C ARG A 115 -2.57 -7.08 -6.45
N LYS A 116 -3.52 -7.60 -5.67
CA LYS A 116 -4.96 -7.57 -6.01
C LYS A 116 -5.63 -6.25 -5.65
N ILE A 117 -5.01 -5.43 -4.80
CA ILE A 117 -5.53 -4.12 -4.43
C ILE A 117 -5.07 -3.06 -5.43
N GLU A 118 -5.91 -2.05 -5.65
CA GLU A 118 -5.57 -0.87 -6.45
C GLU A 118 -4.65 0.03 -5.62
N ARG A 119 -3.47 0.38 -6.14
CA ARG A 119 -2.42 1.10 -5.41
C ARG A 119 -2.22 2.49 -6.03
N TYR A 120 -2.51 3.52 -5.26
CA TYR A 120 -2.29 4.91 -5.63
C TYR A 120 -1.07 5.44 -4.89
N THR A 121 -0.04 5.88 -5.61
CA THR A 121 1.12 6.56 -5.02
C THR A 121 0.93 8.06 -5.12
N ILE A 122 1.31 8.80 -4.09
CA ILE A 122 1.02 10.23 -3.99
C ILE A 122 2.31 10.97 -3.65
N VAL A 123 2.58 12.03 -4.40
CA VAL A 123 3.57 13.06 -4.09
C VAL A 123 2.89 14.41 -4.09
N GLN A 124 3.03 15.16 -3.00
CA GLN A 124 2.63 16.56 -2.90
C GLN A 124 3.85 17.47 -2.99
N ASN A 125 3.74 18.46 -3.87
CA ASN A 125 4.71 19.49 -4.14
C ASN A 125 4.21 20.84 -3.61
N ASN A 126 5.14 21.66 -3.12
CA ASN A 126 4.84 23.01 -2.61
C ASN A 126 4.89 24.09 -3.71
N LYS A 127 5.34 23.74 -4.93
CA LYS A 127 5.43 24.61 -6.09
C LYS A 127 5.19 23.79 -7.36
N VAL A 128 4.42 24.35 -8.30
CA VAL A 128 4.32 23.86 -9.67
C VAL A 128 5.71 23.94 -10.30
N GLY A 129 6.28 22.80 -10.70
CA GLY A 129 7.63 22.72 -11.25
C GLY A 129 7.71 21.86 -12.50
N GLU A 130 8.62 22.21 -13.40
CA GLU A 130 8.75 21.59 -14.73
C GLU A 130 9.28 20.15 -14.69
N GLY A 131 8.87 19.35 -15.69
CA GLY A 131 9.41 18.08 -16.23
C GLY A 131 10.20 17.12 -15.33
N LEU A 132 11.31 17.57 -14.74
CA LEU A 132 12.23 16.75 -13.94
C LEU A 132 11.56 16.13 -12.70
N GLN A 133 10.56 16.80 -12.13
CA GLN A 133 9.81 16.31 -10.96
C GLN A 133 8.97 15.08 -11.29
N SER A 134 8.35 15.05 -12.47
CA SER A 134 7.57 13.89 -12.93
C SER A 134 8.47 12.68 -13.16
N VAL A 135 9.67 12.89 -13.73
CA VAL A 135 10.67 11.83 -13.92
C VAL A 135 11.11 11.25 -12.57
N SER A 136 11.44 12.12 -11.60
CA SER A 136 11.83 11.68 -10.25
C SER A 136 10.73 10.86 -9.55
N PHE A 137 9.46 11.19 -9.76
CA PHE A 137 8.36 10.43 -9.18
C PHE A 137 8.14 9.06 -9.87
N ILE A 138 8.27 9.01 -11.20
CA ILE A 138 8.26 7.74 -11.95
C ILE A 138 9.37 6.81 -11.43
N ASP A 139 10.58 7.35 -11.28
CA ASP A 139 11.72 6.60 -10.73
C ASP A 139 11.45 6.14 -9.30
N ALA A 140 10.89 6.99 -8.44
CA ALA A 140 10.50 6.60 -7.08
C ALA A 140 9.45 5.46 -7.06
N ASN A 141 8.46 5.47 -7.97
CA ASN A 141 7.48 4.39 -8.08
C ASN A 141 8.12 3.07 -8.57
N ASN A 142 9.07 3.18 -9.50
CA ASN A 142 9.83 2.03 -10.01
C ASN A 142 10.73 1.43 -8.92
N GLU A 143 11.45 2.26 -8.16
CA GLU A 143 12.28 1.81 -7.05
C GLU A 143 11.44 1.21 -5.93
N PHE A 144 10.28 1.78 -5.62
CA PHE A 144 9.33 1.19 -4.67
C PHE A 144 8.82 -0.18 -5.15
N SER A 145 8.52 -0.33 -6.44
CA SER A 145 8.16 -1.62 -7.03
C SER A 145 9.26 -2.66 -6.85
N LYS A 146 10.50 -2.30 -7.17
CA LYS A 146 11.68 -3.16 -7.01
C LYS A 146 11.91 -3.52 -5.55
N LEU A 147 11.75 -2.56 -4.64
CA LEU A 147 11.90 -2.78 -3.20
C LEU A 147 10.95 -3.86 -2.69
N ILE A 148 9.67 -3.79 -3.03
CA ILE A 148 8.67 -4.79 -2.61
C ILE A 148 9.02 -6.16 -3.19
N LEU A 149 9.33 -6.20 -4.49
CA LEU A 149 9.65 -7.45 -5.19
C LEU A 149 10.90 -8.12 -4.61
N ASN A 150 11.95 -7.34 -4.35
CA ASN A 150 13.20 -7.84 -3.79
C ASN A 150 13.03 -8.28 -2.33
N THR A 151 12.24 -7.55 -1.54
CA THR A 151 11.94 -7.93 -0.14
C THR A 151 11.22 -9.29 -0.10
N TYR A 152 10.19 -9.46 -0.92
CA TYR A 152 9.45 -10.72 -1.03
C TYR A 152 10.35 -11.87 -1.48
N ARG A 153 11.14 -11.70 -2.55
CA ARG A 153 12.07 -12.72 -3.04
C ARG A 153 13.10 -13.11 -2.00
N LYS A 154 13.68 -12.13 -1.30
CA LYS A 154 14.70 -12.38 -0.29
C LYS A 154 14.15 -13.21 0.86
N VAL A 155 12.91 -12.93 1.29
CA VAL A 155 12.21 -13.74 2.29
C VAL A 155 12.02 -15.18 1.78
N GLU A 156 11.56 -15.39 0.55
CA GLU A 156 11.39 -16.74 -0.01
C GLU A 156 12.73 -17.50 -0.10
N GLU A 157 13.77 -16.86 -0.63
CA GLU A 157 15.12 -17.42 -0.75
C GLU A 157 15.66 -17.86 0.62
N ASN A 158 15.52 -17.00 1.64
CA ASN A 158 16.01 -17.30 2.98
C ASN A 158 15.17 -18.35 3.72
N VAL A 159 13.92 -18.59 3.29
CA VAL A 159 13.09 -19.69 3.82
C VAL A 159 13.47 -21.02 3.18
N ILE A 160 13.59 -21.04 1.85
CA ILE A 160 13.87 -22.27 1.10
C ILE A 160 15.33 -22.69 1.33
N GLY A 161 16.27 -21.73 1.33
CA GLY A 161 17.71 -21.96 1.44
C GLY A 161 18.42 -22.05 0.08
N GLU A 162 17.70 -21.85 -1.01
CA GLU A 162 18.22 -21.90 -2.39
C GLU A 162 17.54 -20.87 -3.28
N LYS A 163 18.20 -20.51 -4.38
CA LYS A 163 17.70 -19.50 -5.32
C LYS A 163 16.62 -20.10 -6.23
N PRO A 164 15.48 -19.42 -6.44
CA PRO A 164 14.47 -19.90 -7.36
C PRO A 164 15.02 -19.94 -8.79
N LYS A 165 14.68 -21.00 -9.52
CA LYS A 165 15.07 -21.15 -10.94
C LYS A 165 14.25 -20.24 -11.87
N VAL A 166 13.08 -19.80 -11.43
CA VAL A 166 12.15 -18.97 -12.21
C VAL A 166 11.79 -17.72 -11.41
N TYR A 167 12.19 -16.56 -11.92
CA TYR A 167 11.86 -15.27 -11.32
C TYR A 167 10.63 -14.65 -11.99
N ARG A 168 9.52 -14.56 -11.25
CA ARG A 168 8.32 -13.84 -11.70
C ARG A 168 8.55 -12.33 -11.62
N GLN A 169 8.39 -11.61 -12.73
CA GLN A 169 8.44 -10.15 -12.81
C GLN A 169 7.01 -9.61 -12.85
N LEU A 170 6.47 -9.25 -11.68
CA LEU A 170 5.08 -8.82 -11.55
C LEU A 170 5.03 -7.41 -10.95
N PRO A 171 4.20 -6.50 -11.49
CA PRO A 171 4.16 -5.11 -11.04
C PRO A 171 3.69 -5.03 -9.58
N ALA A 172 4.55 -4.47 -8.74
CA ALA A 172 4.39 -4.43 -7.29
C ALA A 172 4.21 -3.02 -6.70
N GLY A 173 4.51 -1.95 -7.44
CA GLY A 173 4.33 -0.57 -6.98
C GLY A 173 2.93 -0.01 -7.21
N GLY A 174 2.83 1.30 -7.34
CA GLY A 174 1.59 2.00 -7.63
C GLY A 174 1.06 1.64 -9.02
N ASN A 175 -0.26 1.46 -9.12
CA ASN A 175 -0.96 1.35 -10.40
C ASN A 175 -1.24 2.73 -11.02
N ALA A 176 -1.43 3.75 -10.16
CA ALA A 176 -1.55 5.13 -10.57
C ALA A 176 -0.79 6.04 -9.61
N GLY A 177 0.03 6.94 -10.13
CA GLY A 177 0.74 7.97 -9.38
C GLY A 177 0.03 9.31 -9.49
N LEU A 178 -0.16 10.00 -8.37
CA LEU A 178 -0.78 11.31 -8.28
C LEU A 178 0.26 12.35 -7.86
N ILE A 179 0.48 13.35 -8.71
CA ILE A 179 1.27 14.53 -8.39
C ILE A 179 0.30 15.63 -7.98
N LEU A 180 0.46 16.12 -6.76
CA LEU A 180 -0.41 17.10 -6.13
C LEU A 180 0.32 18.43 -5.95
N ASN A 181 -0.41 19.54 -6.15
CA ASN A 181 0.09 20.88 -5.90
C ASN A 181 -0.86 21.70 -5.03
N ASP A 182 -0.27 22.56 -4.21
CA ASP A 182 -1.00 23.61 -3.51
C ASP A 182 -1.20 24.80 -4.45
N ILE A 183 -2.39 24.88 -5.05
CA ILE A 183 -2.75 25.99 -5.93
C ILE A 183 -3.52 27.03 -5.14
N LYS A 184 -2.95 28.23 -5.03
CA LYS A 184 -3.70 29.41 -4.59
C LYS A 184 -4.54 29.90 -5.76
N TRP A 185 -5.85 29.81 -5.65
CA TRP A 185 -6.80 30.28 -6.66
C TRP A 185 -7.85 31.20 -6.03
N PRO A 186 -8.36 32.19 -6.77
CA PRO A 186 -9.44 33.04 -6.29
C PRO A 186 -10.74 32.23 -6.28
N TYR A 187 -11.13 31.73 -5.10
CA TYR A 187 -12.39 31.01 -4.91
C TYR A 187 -13.53 31.95 -4.50
N PRO A 188 -14.78 31.68 -4.90
CA PRO A 188 -15.95 32.41 -4.41
C PRO A 188 -16.18 32.20 -2.91
N SER A 189 -16.90 33.13 -2.25
CA SER A 189 -17.26 32.97 -0.84
C SER A 189 -18.08 31.70 -0.61
N GLY A 190 -17.75 30.96 0.46
CA GLY A 190 -18.34 29.66 0.79
C GLY A 190 -17.52 28.44 0.32
N TYR A 191 -16.40 28.66 -0.38
CA TYR A 191 -15.48 27.59 -0.83
C TYR A 191 -14.12 27.62 -0.13
N GLU A 192 -13.99 28.37 0.96
CA GLU A 192 -12.77 28.54 1.76
C GLU A 192 -12.19 27.19 2.22
N CYS A 193 -13.06 26.19 2.42
CA CYS A 193 -12.67 24.84 2.82
C CYS A 193 -11.76 24.14 1.79
N LEU A 194 -11.88 24.49 0.50
CA LEU A 194 -11.07 23.91 -0.58
C LEU A 194 -9.64 24.46 -0.60
N ASN A 195 -9.37 25.61 0.02
CA ASN A 195 -8.04 26.23 0.03
C ASN A 195 -6.98 25.37 0.75
N LYS A 196 -7.41 24.43 1.60
CA LYS A 196 -6.53 23.50 2.33
C LYS A 196 -6.37 22.15 1.61
N ILE A 197 -7.01 21.97 0.46
CA ILE A 197 -7.04 20.71 -0.29
C ILE A 197 -6.12 20.86 -1.51
N PRO A 198 -5.15 19.96 -1.68
CA PRO A 198 -4.27 20.04 -2.84
C PRO A 198 -4.98 19.59 -4.12
N PHE A 199 -4.52 20.14 -5.24
CA PHE A 199 -5.04 19.85 -6.57
C PHE A 199 -4.20 18.77 -7.25
N ILE A 200 -4.85 17.90 -8.03
CA ILE A 200 -4.13 16.96 -8.90
C ILE A 200 -3.59 17.73 -10.10
N GLU A 201 -2.27 17.83 -10.20
CA GLU A 201 -1.58 18.40 -11.35
C GLU A 201 -1.45 17.37 -12.48
N SER A 202 -0.99 16.17 -12.13
CA SER A 202 -0.67 15.13 -13.10
C SER A 202 -0.95 13.75 -12.54
N ILE A 203 -1.31 12.83 -13.43
CA ILE A 203 -1.56 11.43 -13.11
C ILE A 203 -0.64 10.58 -13.99
N ILE A 204 0.17 9.74 -13.37
CA ILE A 204 0.92 8.67 -14.03
C ILE A 204 0.09 7.40 -13.91
N VAL A 205 -0.02 6.65 -15.00
CA VAL A 205 -0.79 5.41 -15.04
C VAL A 205 0.12 4.30 -15.54
N ASP A 206 0.20 3.21 -14.78
CA ASP A 206 0.87 1.98 -15.20
C ASP A 206 -0.17 1.03 -15.81
N PRO A 207 -0.28 0.95 -17.15
CA PRO A 207 -1.24 0.07 -17.80
C PRO A 207 -0.89 -1.42 -17.60
N PRO A 208 -1.89 -2.32 -17.55
CA PRO A 208 -3.32 -2.05 -17.64
C PRO A 208 -3.89 -1.59 -16.30
N PHE A 209 -4.40 -0.35 -16.25
CA PHE A 209 -5.09 0.18 -15.09
C PHE A 209 -6.58 0.22 -15.36
N ILE A 210 -7.32 -0.69 -14.72
CA ILE A 210 -8.77 -0.78 -14.84
C ILE A 210 -9.34 -0.45 -13.47
N THR A 211 -10.01 0.70 -13.38
CA THR A 211 -10.79 1.05 -12.19
C THR A 211 -12.25 0.65 -12.40
N TYR A 212 -12.87 0.12 -11.37
CA TYR A 212 -14.31 -0.20 -11.39
C TYR A 212 -15.06 0.86 -10.58
N PRO A 213 -15.52 1.96 -11.20
CA PRO A 213 -16.32 2.94 -10.49
C PRO A 213 -17.66 2.29 -10.08
N LYS A 214 -18.26 2.78 -8.99
CA LYS A 214 -19.56 2.28 -8.51
C LYS A 214 -20.68 2.46 -9.56
N LYS A 215 -20.49 3.35 -10.53
CA LYS A 215 -21.43 3.64 -11.61
C LYS A 215 -20.61 3.81 -12.90
N ASN A 216 -20.88 2.97 -13.91
CA ASN A 216 -20.22 3.01 -15.23
C ASN A 216 -21.01 3.83 -16.26
N LYS A 217 -22.28 4.15 -15.96
CA LYS A 217 -23.11 5.02 -16.79
C LYS A 217 -23.14 6.43 -16.21
N ARG A 218 -22.83 7.41 -17.04
CA ARG A 218 -23.10 8.81 -16.74
C ARG A 218 -24.61 9.05 -16.93
N ASP A 219 -25.40 8.63 -15.94
CA ASP A 219 -26.83 8.92 -15.91
C ASP A 219 -27.08 10.14 -15.01
N GLY A 220 -27.70 11.17 -15.60
CA GLY A 220 -28.04 12.45 -14.99
C GLY A 220 -27.76 13.61 -15.95
N MET A 221 -28.72 14.54 -16.11
CA MET A 221 -28.43 15.84 -16.69
C MET A 221 -27.82 16.73 -15.61
N PHE A 222 -26.82 17.54 -15.96
CA PHE A 222 -26.37 18.58 -15.06
C PHE A 222 -27.49 19.61 -14.93
N THR A 223 -28.13 19.64 -13.77
CA THR A 223 -29.07 20.69 -13.42
C THR A 223 -28.28 21.86 -12.87
N GLU A 224 -28.57 23.06 -13.37
CA GLU A 224 -28.02 24.29 -12.82
C GLU A 224 -28.33 24.36 -11.32
N CYS A 225 -27.32 24.67 -10.52
CA CYS A 225 -27.45 24.76 -9.07
C CYS A 225 -27.13 26.19 -8.67
N HIS A 226 -28.12 26.89 -8.13
CA HIS A 226 -27.97 28.28 -7.66
C HIS A 226 -27.46 28.35 -6.21
N GLU A 227 -27.35 27.21 -5.54
CA GLU A 227 -26.84 27.10 -4.17
C GLU A 227 -25.46 26.44 -4.15
N ASN A 228 -24.64 26.80 -3.16
CA ASN A 228 -23.34 26.17 -2.97
C ASN A 228 -23.51 24.67 -2.61
N PRO A 229 -23.07 23.72 -3.46
CA PRO A 229 -23.22 22.30 -3.21
C PRO A 229 -22.39 21.82 -2.01
N LEU A 230 -21.40 22.60 -1.56
CA LEU A 230 -20.58 22.29 -0.39
C LEU A 230 -21.21 22.75 0.93
N LYS A 231 -22.33 23.48 0.90
CA LYS A 231 -22.95 24.08 2.11
C LYS A 231 -23.25 23.04 3.21
N ASN A 232 -23.67 21.83 2.81
CA ASN A 232 -23.96 20.72 3.72
C ASN A 232 -22.89 19.61 3.68
N CYS A 233 -21.74 19.86 3.05
CA CYS A 233 -20.67 18.89 2.91
C CYS A 233 -19.63 19.07 4.01
N SER A 234 -19.38 18.02 4.79
CA SER A 234 -18.27 18.00 5.75
C SER A 234 -17.04 17.41 5.08
N ILE A 235 -16.07 18.26 4.74
CA ILE A 235 -14.78 17.83 4.19
C ILE A 235 -13.76 17.73 5.32
N ASN A 236 -13.24 16.52 5.55
CA ASN A 236 -12.15 16.29 6.49
C ASN A 236 -10.80 16.42 5.77
N VAL A 237 -10.04 17.47 6.09
CA VAL A 237 -8.72 17.76 5.50
C VAL A 237 -7.62 16.78 5.91
N ASP A 238 -7.81 15.99 6.98
CA ASP A 238 -6.88 14.91 7.35
C ASP A 238 -7.13 13.61 6.57
N HIS A 239 -8.18 13.57 5.74
CA HIS A 239 -8.39 12.51 4.76
C HIS A 239 -7.67 12.85 3.45
N LEU A 240 -7.35 11.82 2.66
CA LEU A 240 -6.75 12.00 1.34
C LEU A 240 -7.85 12.43 0.38
N VAL A 241 -8.07 13.75 0.31
CA VAL A 241 -9.02 14.43 -0.55
C VAL A 241 -8.23 15.29 -1.53
N PHE A 242 -8.61 15.27 -2.79
CA PHE A 242 -7.94 16.00 -3.86
C PHE A 242 -8.97 16.66 -4.77
N VAL A 243 -8.62 17.80 -5.34
CA VAL A 243 -9.45 18.48 -6.35
C VAL A 243 -8.90 18.21 -7.75
N ILE A 244 -9.79 17.92 -8.69
CA ILE A 244 -9.46 17.81 -10.12
C ILE A 244 -10.10 18.99 -10.84
N LEU A 245 -9.30 19.81 -11.53
CA LEU A 245 -9.81 20.82 -12.44
C LEU A 245 -10.08 20.16 -13.79
N GLN A 246 -11.34 20.03 -14.18
CA GLN A 246 -11.70 19.71 -15.55
C GLN A 246 -11.62 21.00 -16.37
N LYS A 247 -10.74 21.01 -17.38
CA LYS A 247 -10.79 21.99 -18.47
C LYS A 247 -11.87 21.58 -19.47
#